data_AF-X0X4S9-F1
#
_entry.id   AF-X0X4S9-F1
#
_cell.length_a   1.000
_cell.length_b   1.000
_cell.length_c   1.000
_cell.angle_alpha   90.00
_cell.angle_beta   90.00
_cell.angle_gamma   90.00
#
_symmetry.space_group_name_H-M   'P 1'
#
loop_
_entity.id
_entity.type
_entity.pdbx_description
1 polymer ?
#
loop_
_entity_poly.entity_id
_entity_poly.type
_entity_poly.pdbx_seq_one_letter_code
_entity_poly.pdbx_strand_id
1 'polypeptide(L)'
;MITIQIKGGIGNQLYQVTAVYAHAKKHNLKFVLNYNLEFGAMQGQHPRVYRNSFYKNFETTEASFNIACREPSFVHKSLPFLGIEHDVVYEGYYQSWKYFDNVDQDELNKL
;
A
#
# COMPACT_ATOMS: atom_id res chain seq x y z
N MET A 1 -3.97 8.32 8.95
CA MET A 1 -3.02 8.05 7.83
C MET A 1 -3.11 6.57 7.46
N ILE A 2 -2.71 6.15 6.27
CA ILE A 2 -2.81 4.72 5.89
C ILE A 2 -1.49 4.17 5.36
N THR A 3 -1.26 2.89 5.57
CA THR A 3 -0.09 2.17 5.06
C THR A 3 -0.46 0.74 4.62
N ILE A 4 0.53 0.03 4.08
CA ILE A 4 0.41 -1.35 3.63
C ILE A 4 1.51 -2.17 4.29
N GLN A 5 1.16 -3.36 4.80
CA GLN A 5 2.14 -4.33 5.25
C GLN A 5 2.75 -5.01 4.01
N ILE A 6 3.98 -4.65 3.66
CA ILE A 6 4.61 -5.08 2.41
C ILE A 6 5.06 -6.55 2.52
N LYS A 7 4.76 -7.35 1.49
CA LYS A 7 5.05 -8.81 1.44
C LYS A 7 5.44 -9.28 0.04
N GLY A 8 6.22 -10.35 -0.02
CA GLY A 8 6.59 -11.01 -1.26
C GLY A 8 7.63 -10.27 -2.11
N GLY A 9 7.77 -10.67 -3.38
CA GLY A 9 8.72 -10.09 -4.33
C GLY A 9 8.28 -8.73 -4.87
N ILE A 10 9.18 -8.01 -5.54
CA ILE A 10 8.97 -6.60 -5.96
C ILE A 10 7.65 -6.38 -6.72
N GLY A 11 7.26 -7.31 -7.61
CA GLY A 11 5.98 -7.20 -8.32
C GLY A 11 4.77 -7.14 -7.38
N ASN A 12 4.74 -7.98 -6.34
CA ASN A 12 3.69 -7.96 -5.32
C ASN A 12 3.74 -6.67 -4.51
N GLN A 13 4.94 -6.24 -4.13
CA GLN A 13 5.12 -5.02 -3.34
C GLN A 13 4.62 -3.79 -4.11
N LEU A 14 4.85 -3.72 -5.42
CA LEU A 14 4.33 -2.65 -6.27
C LEU A 14 2.80 -2.67 -6.32
N TYR A 15 2.16 -3.83 -6.55
CA TYR A 15 0.70 -3.92 -6.50
C TYR A 15 0.13 -3.45 -5.16
N GLN A 16 0.72 -3.91 -4.07
CA GLN A 16 0.37 -3.55 -2.69
C GLN A 16 0.45 -2.05 -2.44
N VAL A 17 1.60 -1.45 -2.73
CA VAL A 17 1.86 -0.01 -2.53
C VAL A 17 0.95 0.83 -3.40
N THR A 18 0.86 0.52 -4.69
CA THR A 18 0.05 1.31 -5.62
C THR A 18 -1.44 1.19 -5.33
N ALA A 19 -1.96 0.01 -4.96
CA ALA A 19 -3.39 -0.16 -4.65
C ALA A 19 -3.81 0.65 -3.42
N VAL A 20 -3.00 0.64 -2.36
CA VAL A 20 -3.28 1.43 -1.15
C VAL A 20 -3.04 2.92 -1.38
N TYR A 21 -2.04 3.29 -2.18
CA TYR A 21 -1.84 4.69 -2.60
C TYR A 21 -3.03 5.24 -3.39
N ALA A 22 -3.51 4.48 -4.38
CA ALA A 22 -4.72 4.79 -5.15
C ALA A 22 -5.94 4.99 -4.24
N HIS A 23 -6.10 4.10 -3.26
CA HIS A 23 -7.15 4.23 -2.25
C HIS A 23 -6.97 5.50 -1.39
N ALA A 24 -5.75 5.82 -0.99
CA ALA A 24 -5.46 7.04 -0.25
C ALA A 24 -5.88 8.28 -1.05
N LYS A 25 -5.52 8.32 -2.34
CA LYS A 25 -5.87 9.42 -3.26
C LYS A 25 -7.36 9.59 -3.40
N LYS A 26 -8.08 8.49 -3.69
CA LYS A 26 -9.55 8.49 -3.82
C LYS A 26 -10.25 9.09 -2.60
N HIS A 27 -9.69 8.92 -1.41
CA HIS A 27 -10.30 9.36 -0.15
C HIS A 27 -9.56 10.55 0.51
N ASN A 28 -8.64 11.20 -0.21
CA ASN A 28 -7.81 12.29 0.30
C ASN A 28 -7.12 11.97 1.65
N LEU A 29 -6.58 10.77 1.76
CA LEU A 29 -5.85 10.28 2.92
C LEU A 29 -4.34 10.42 2.71
N LYS A 30 -3.61 10.60 3.82
CA LYS A 30 -2.14 10.52 3.81
C LYS A 30 -1.68 9.07 3.69
N PHE A 31 -1.00 8.73 2.60
CA PHE A 31 -0.28 7.47 2.43
C PHE A 31 1.16 7.58 2.89
N VAL A 32 1.64 6.58 3.62
CA VAL A 32 3.02 6.48 4.11
C VAL A 32 3.52 5.04 4.02
N LEU A 33 4.82 4.86 3.86
CA LEU A 33 5.48 3.56 4.00
C LEU A 33 6.07 3.41 5.40
N ASN A 34 5.86 2.27 6.03
CA ASN A 34 6.55 1.90 7.26
C ASN A 34 7.39 0.64 7.00
N TYR A 35 8.72 0.80 6.97
CA TYR A 35 9.63 -0.30 6.64
C TYR A 35 9.74 -1.36 7.75
N ASN A 36 9.24 -1.08 8.95
CA ASN A 36 9.16 -2.07 10.04
C ASN A 36 7.89 -2.92 9.95
N LEU A 37 6.91 -2.51 9.14
CA LEU A 37 5.69 -3.27 8.86
C LEU A 37 5.86 -4.15 7.62
N GLU A 38 6.86 -5.03 7.66
CA GLU A 38 7.05 -6.04 6.62
C GLU A 38 6.75 -7.44 7.15
N PHE A 39 6.21 -8.29 6.27
CA PHE A 39 6.08 -9.71 6.56
C PHE A 39 6.78 -10.47 5.46
N GLY A 40 8.00 -10.94 5.78
CA GLY A 40 8.77 -11.89 4.99
C GLY A 40 8.82 -11.56 3.52
N ALA A 41 9.82 -10.77 3.11
CA ALA A 41 10.24 -10.70 1.71
C ALA A 41 10.88 -12.04 1.28
N MET A 42 10.22 -13.19 1.51
CA MET A 42 10.79 -14.55 1.43
C MET A 42 11.62 -14.77 0.16
N GLN A 43 11.04 -14.44 -1.00
CA GLN A 43 11.69 -14.52 -2.32
C GLN A 43 12.10 -13.13 -2.86
N GLY A 44 11.98 -12.08 -2.06
CA GLY A 44 12.22 -10.69 -2.45
C GLY A 44 13.32 -10.03 -1.63
N GLN A 45 13.66 -8.79 -1.99
CA GLN A 45 14.46 -7.93 -1.12
C GLN A 45 13.55 -7.20 -0.13
N HIS A 46 14.08 -6.90 1.05
CA HIS A 46 13.44 -6.02 2.02
C HIS A 46 13.04 -4.70 1.31
N PRO A 47 11.82 -4.15 1.51
CA PRO A 47 11.36 -2.97 0.78
C PRO A 47 12.28 -1.75 0.93
N ARG A 48 13.07 -1.70 2.02
CA ARG A 48 14.07 -0.64 2.26
C ARG A 48 15.14 -0.58 1.17
N VAL A 49 15.41 -1.68 0.48
CA VAL A 49 16.33 -1.72 -0.68
C VAL A 49 15.83 -0.83 -1.83
N TYR A 50 14.51 -0.71 -1.99
CA TYR A 50 13.89 0.08 -3.06
C TYR A 50 13.53 1.51 -2.63
N ARG A 51 13.94 1.93 -1.42
CA ARG A 51 13.67 3.26 -0.86
C ARG A 51 14.07 4.39 -1.80
N ASN A 52 15.22 4.27 -2.46
CA ASN A 52 15.75 5.32 -3.34
C ASN A 52 15.39 5.10 -4.82
N SER A 53 14.55 4.09 -5.14
CA SER A 53 14.07 3.80 -6.50
C SER A 53 12.55 3.91 -6.58
N PHE A 54 11.84 2.78 -6.52
CA PHE A 54 10.38 2.72 -6.65
C PHE A 54 9.64 3.43 -5.52
N TYR A 55 10.27 3.55 -4.35
CA TYR A 55 9.64 4.15 -3.18
C TYR A 55 10.14 5.56 -2.86
N LYS A 56 10.94 6.17 -3.74
CA LYS A 56 11.60 7.46 -3.48
C LYS A 56 10.63 8.63 -3.24
N ASN A 57 9.42 8.53 -3.80
CA ASN A 57 8.40 9.57 -3.77
C ASN A 57 7.38 9.39 -2.63
N PHE A 58 7.46 8.31 -1.87
CA PHE A 58 6.55 8.07 -0.76
C PHE A 58 7.15 8.55 0.56
N GLU A 59 6.35 9.26 1.35
CA GLU A 59 6.70 9.58 2.72
C GLU A 59 6.85 8.29 3.55
N THR A 60 7.75 8.32 4.53
CA THR A 60 8.02 7.19 5.41
C THR A 60 7.65 7.52 6.84
N THR A 61 7.23 6.53 7.61
CA THR A 61 6.92 6.66 9.04
C THR A 61 7.40 5.46 9.83
N GLU A 62 7.66 5.71 11.11
CA GLU A 62 7.91 4.67 12.13
C GLU A 62 6.72 4.54 13.10
N ALA A 63 5.65 5.31 12.88
CA ALA A 63 4.45 5.30 13.71
C ALA A 63 3.74 3.94 13.69
N SER A 64 3.16 3.59 14.84
CA SER A 64 2.27 2.43 15.00
C SER A 64 0.89 2.69 14.39
N PHE A 65 0.26 1.63 13.88
CA PHE A 65 -1.09 1.66 13.31
C PHE A 65 -2.01 0.82 14.20
N ASN A 66 -3.20 1.35 14.49
CA ASN A 66 -4.08 0.77 15.51
C ASN A 66 -5.14 -0.16 14.92
N ILE A 67 -5.37 -0.10 13.61
CA ILE A 67 -6.37 -0.90 12.92
C ILE A 67 -5.73 -1.63 11.74
N ALA A 68 -5.93 -2.95 11.67
CA ALA A 68 -5.50 -3.79 10.57
C ALA A 68 -6.68 -4.22 9.69
N CYS A 69 -6.61 -3.94 8.40
CA CYS A 69 -7.59 -4.38 7.40
C CYS A 69 -6.99 -5.50 6.56
N ARG A 70 -7.49 -6.73 6.76
CA ARG A 70 -7.01 -7.92 6.04
C ARG A 70 -7.80 -8.16 4.76
N GLU A 71 -7.08 -8.46 3.68
CA GLU A 71 -7.65 -8.94 2.43
C GLU A 71 -8.37 -10.27 2.69
N PRO A 72 -9.68 -10.36 2.42
CA PRO A 72 -10.47 -11.53 2.80
C PRO A 72 -10.28 -12.72 1.85
N SER A 73 -9.81 -12.47 0.63
CA SER A 73 -9.68 -13.46 -0.44
C SER A 73 -8.84 -12.90 -1.58
N PHE A 74 -8.23 -13.75 -2.41
CA PHE A 74 -7.53 -13.36 -3.65
C PHE A 74 -8.47 -12.90 -4.79
N VAL A 75 -9.74 -12.64 -4.49
CA VAL A 75 -10.72 -12.07 -5.41
C VAL A 75 -10.80 -10.58 -5.13
N HIS A 76 -10.81 -9.77 -6.19
CA HIS A 76 -10.91 -8.31 -6.08
C HIS A 76 -12.12 -7.91 -5.23
N LYS A 77 -11.85 -7.14 -4.17
CA LYS A 77 -12.83 -6.42 -3.36
C LYS A 77 -12.26 -5.05 -3.02
N SER A 78 -13.11 -4.02 -3.05
CA SER A 78 -12.71 -2.66 -2.68
C SER A 78 -12.06 -2.63 -1.30
N LEU A 79 -10.99 -1.83 -1.17
CA LEU A 79 -10.35 -1.55 0.12
C LEU A 79 -11.36 -0.83 1.04
N PRO A 80 -11.55 -1.31 2.29
CA PRO A 80 -12.52 -0.71 3.21
C PRO A 80 -12.08 0.70 3.65
N PHE A 81 -12.92 1.71 3.42
CA PHE A 81 -12.70 3.05 3.96
C PHE A 81 -13.28 3.15 5.37
N LEU A 82 -12.42 3.40 6.37
CA LEU A 82 -12.83 3.49 7.78
C LEU A 82 -13.04 4.93 8.26
N GLY A 83 -12.74 5.94 7.45
CA GLY A 83 -12.76 7.35 7.86
C GLY A 83 -11.35 7.95 8.03
N ILE A 84 -11.28 9.27 8.21
CA ILE A 84 -10.01 10.03 8.28
C ILE A 84 -9.33 9.97 9.65
N GLU A 85 -10.07 9.59 10.70
CA GLU A 85 -9.60 9.59 12.10
C GLU A 85 -8.74 8.35 12.45
N HIS A 86 -8.61 7.41 11.52
CA HIS A 86 -7.97 6.13 11.76
C HIS A 86 -6.61 6.02 11.09
N ASP A 87 -5.66 5.46 11.84
CA ASP A 87 -4.40 4.97 11.34
C ASP A 87 -4.54 3.49 10.97
N VAL A 88 -4.66 3.23 9.68
CA VAL A 88 -4.98 1.90 9.14
C VAL A 88 -3.78 1.27 8.44
N VAL A 89 -3.45 0.03 8.80
CA VAL A 89 -2.56 -0.84 8.03
C VAL A 89 -3.39 -1.83 7.21
N TYR A 90 -3.17 -1.84 5.91
CA TYR A 90 -3.75 -2.87 5.04
C TYR A 90 -2.83 -4.09 4.99
N GLU A 91 -3.40 -5.27 5.08
CA GLU A 91 -2.68 -6.54 5.05
C GLU A 91 -3.25 -7.42 3.93
N GLY A 92 -2.50 -7.61 2.85
CA GLY A 92 -3.01 -8.36 1.69
C GLY A 92 -2.10 -8.23 0.49
N TYR A 93 -2.44 -8.90 -0.60
CA TYR A 93 -1.69 -8.86 -1.85
C TYR A 93 -2.27 -7.82 -2.82
N TYR A 94 -3.59 -7.66 -2.89
CA TYR A 94 -4.26 -6.64 -3.68
C TYR A 94 -3.82 -6.64 -5.18
N GLN A 95 -3.54 -7.81 -5.73
CA GLN A 95 -2.96 -8.00 -7.07
C GLN A 95 -3.99 -7.99 -8.19
N SER A 96 -4.77 -6.92 -8.27
CA SER A 96 -5.77 -6.74 -9.32
C SER A 96 -5.69 -5.34 -9.89
N TRP A 97 -5.60 -5.24 -11.22
CA TRP A 97 -5.62 -3.95 -11.92
C TRP A 97 -6.88 -3.12 -11.61
N LYS A 98 -7.99 -3.77 -11.24
CA LYS A 98 -9.26 -3.14 -10.82
C LYS A 98 -9.15 -2.15 -9.65
N TYR A 99 -8.06 -2.20 -8.86
CA TYR A 99 -7.80 -1.17 -7.83
C TYR A 99 -7.48 0.21 -8.44
N PHE A 100 -7.24 0.28 -9.75
CA PHE A 100 -6.83 1.46 -10.47
C PHE A 100 -7.91 2.02 -11.42
N ASP A 101 -9.04 1.33 -11.61
CA ASP A 101 -10.09 1.66 -12.61
C ASP A 101 -10.66 3.08 -12.49
N ASN A 102 -10.60 3.66 -11.28
CA ASN A 102 -11.14 4.97 -10.96
C ASN A 102 -10.06 5.96 -10.52
N VAL A 103 -8.80 5.68 -10.83
CA VAL A 103 -7.68 6.58 -10.58
C VAL A 103 -7.33 7.24 -11.90
N ASP A 104 -7.13 8.54 -11.89
CA ASP A 104 -6.60 9.27 -13.04
C ASP A 104 -5.23 8.69 -13.43
N GLN A 105 -5.09 8.26 -14.69
CA GLN A 105 -3.86 7.66 -15.18
C GLN A 105 -2.67 8.63 -15.09
N ASP A 106 -2.91 9.94 -15.23
CA ASP A 106 -1.87 10.94 -15.08
C ASP A 106 -1.39 11.07 -13.64
N GLU A 107 -2.21 10.68 -12.65
CA GLU A 107 -1.76 10.60 -11.26
C GLU A 107 -0.92 9.36 -10.99
N LEU A 108 -1.26 8.22 -11.59
CA LEU A 108 -0.46 7.00 -11.48
C LEU A 108 0.92 7.15 -12.14
N ASN A 109 0.99 7.88 -13.26
CA ASN A 109 2.25 8.13 -13.98
C ASN A 109 3.23 9.06 -13.23
N LYS A 110 2.80 9.68 -12.12
CA LYS A 110 3.65 10.55 -11.28
C LYS A 110 4.35 9.80 -10.15
N LEU A 111 4.04 8.51 -9.95
CA LEU A 111 4.71 7.63 -8.98
C LEU A 111 6.19 7.39 -9.34
#